data_AF-A0A0F9G844-F1
#
_entry.id   AF-A0A0F9G844-F1
#
_cell.length_a   1.000
_cell.length_b   1.000
_cell.length_c   1.000
_cell.angle_alpha   90.00
_cell.angle_beta   90.00
_cell.angle_gamma   90.00
#
_symmetry.space_group_name_H-M   'P 1'
#
loop_
_entity.id
_entity.type
_entity.pdbx_description
1 polymer ?
#
loop_
_entity_poly.entity_id
_entity_poly.type
_entity_poly.pdbx_seq_one_letter_code
_entity_poly.pdbx_strand_id
1 'polypeptide(L)'
;NIEVSLKQTTFRARISWKFMKKARSTTNAFARGLDLTLRSTRTAMMLTANGYTWGDGSGVICRVKSTTDDGGANGTMTLNRAWDVASGGAPFMTIRNNQTIHILDQKGFGGAVDRGQAKVNTVDLEDDPSHIKVTVSMLVGNYAAAGIIVDDYVYLQNSITGYIDSDETDDNSPPMGLTGFYDDALVDPLQGLAVATEPFWRPHKRNATQATVIGDMNRARNAQMKRAPGNRIEYLIGTHETRERWHDALVQKAEWRNVSKLDGSYDVAVYAGRPFFADHTAPDGIVFFIPGGNVIQRYNVADFIEVVNDDNSTLHLVPNKTVYDILFTTLYEFGITRRNNLVSLRAMTW
;
A
#
# COMPACT_ATOMS: atom_id res chain seq x y z
N ASN A 1 7.55 29.40 -3.41
CA ASN A 1 8.19 28.22 -4.01
C ASN A 1 7.54 26.98 -3.41
N ILE A 2 6.89 26.16 -4.24
CA ILE A 2 6.46 24.82 -3.82
C ILE A 2 7.61 23.91 -4.22
N GLU A 3 8.40 23.48 -3.23
CA GLU A 3 9.42 22.46 -3.44
C GLU A 3 8.73 21.10 -3.45
N VAL A 4 8.91 20.35 -4.54
CA VAL A 4 8.40 18.98 -4.69
C VAL A 4 9.58 18.05 -4.48
N SER A 5 9.64 17.39 -3.32
CA SER A 5 10.57 16.28 -3.07
C SER A 5 9.98 15.01 -3.68
N LEU A 6 10.68 14.45 -4.66
CA LEU A 6 10.29 13.17 -5.27
C LEU A 6 10.78 12.02 -4.40
N LYS A 7 9.98 10.95 -4.32
CA LYS A 7 10.33 9.77 -3.53
C LYS A 7 10.96 8.70 -4.42
N GLN A 8 12.03 8.10 -3.90
CA GLN A 8 12.76 7.05 -4.58
C GLN A 8 12.37 5.69 -4.01
N THR A 9 12.14 4.71 -4.89
CA THR A 9 12.01 3.32 -4.49
C THR A 9 12.96 2.47 -5.32
N THR A 10 13.89 1.79 -4.65
CA THR A 10 14.96 1.03 -5.30
C THR A 10 14.87 -0.45 -4.96
N PHE A 11 14.88 -1.30 -5.99
CA PHE A 11 14.93 -2.75 -5.86
C PHE A 11 16.24 -3.28 -6.41
N ARG A 12 16.80 -4.26 -5.71
CA ARG A 12 18.10 -4.85 -6.05
C ARG A 12 17.94 -6.30 -6.48
N ALA A 13 18.36 -6.60 -7.70
CA ALA A 13 18.51 -7.96 -8.20
C ALA A 13 19.98 -8.38 -8.01
N ARG A 14 20.22 -9.40 -7.18
CA ARG A 14 21.56 -9.82 -6.81
C ARG A 14 21.97 -11.13 -7.47
N ILE A 15 23.07 -11.09 -8.22
CA ILE A 15 23.68 -12.27 -8.86
C ILE A 15 24.87 -12.72 -8.01
N SER A 16 24.66 -13.80 -7.26
CA SER A 16 25.69 -14.35 -6.36
C SER A 16 26.71 -15.23 -7.08
N TRP A 17 27.92 -15.32 -6.51
CA TRP A 17 28.94 -16.27 -6.99
C TRP A 17 28.46 -17.73 -6.94
N LYS A 18 27.61 -18.11 -5.96
CA LYS A 18 27.05 -19.45 -5.84
C LYS A 18 26.16 -19.78 -7.05
N PHE A 19 25.35 -18.81 -7.48
CA PHE A 19 24.54 -18.93 -8.69
C PHE A 19 25.44 -19.09 -9.93
N MET A 20 26.45 -18.24 -10.09
CA MET A 20 27.40 -18.32 -11.21
C MET A 20 28.14 -19.66 -11.25
N LYS A 21 28.59 -20.17 -10.11
CA LYS A 21 29.25 -21.48 -10.00
C LYS A 21 28.33 -22.63 -10.39
N LYS A 22 27.02 -22.54 -10.07
CA LYS A 22 26.03 -23.57 -10.43
C LYS A 22 25.65 -23.54 -11.90
N ALA A 23 25.66 -22.36 -12.52
CA ALA A 23 25.34 -22.17 -13.94
C ALA A 23 26.54 -22.30 -14.89
N ARG A 24 27.77 -22.44 -14.37
CA ARG A 24 29.04 -22.41 -15.12
C ARG A 24 29.14 -23.33 -16.34
N SER A 25 28.40 -24.45 -16.34
CA SER A 25 28.49 -25.48 -17.37
C SER A 25 27.48 -25.28 -18.50
N THR A 26 26.53 -24.34 -18.37
CA THR A 26 25.45 -24.16 -19.34
C THR A 26 25.04 -22.69 -19.46
N THR A 27 25.38 -22.06 -20.59
CA THR A 27 24.99 -20.67 -20.92
C THR A 27 23.48 -20.46 -20.77
N ASN A 28 22.68 -21.45 -21.18
CA ASN A 28 21.23 -21.40 -21.08
C ASN A 28 20.72 -21.38 -19.63
N ALA A 29 21.39 -22.08 -18.70
CA ALA A 29 20.97 -22.05 -17.29
C ALA A 29 21.29 -20.70 -16.64
N PHE A 30 22.43 -20.09 -17.03
CA PHE A 30 22.77 -18.75 -16.59
C PHE A 30 21.75 -17.72 -17.09
N ALA A 31 21.47 -17.72 -18.39
CA ALA A 31 20.51 -16.78 -18.99
C ALA A 31 19.11 -16.91 -18.40
N ARG A 32 18.61 -18.14 -18.20
CA ARG A 32 17.29 -18.39 -17.59
C ARG A 32 17.23 -17.97 -16.13
N GLY A 33 18.28 -18.25 -15.36
CA GLY A 33 18.32 -17.86 -13.96
C GLY A 33 18.39 -16.35 -13.79
N LEU A 34 19.17 -15.67 -14.64
CA LEU A 34 19.22 -14.21 -14.68
C LEU A 34 17.84 -13.60 -15.03
N ASP A 35 17.21 -14.06 -16.10
CA ASP A 35 15.87 -13.61 -16.52
C ASP A 35 14.83 -13.84 -15.40
N LEU A 36 14.86 -15.00 -14.75
CA LEU A 36 13.96 -15.29 -13.63
C LEU A 36 14.19 -14.33 -12.45
N THR A 37 15.44 -14.06 -12.08
CA THR A 37 15.76 -13.10 -11.01
C THR A 37 15.29 -11.70 -11.37
N LEU A 38 15.54 -11.23 -12.60
CA LEU A 38 15.11 -9.91 -13.06
C LEU A 38 13.60 -9.77 -13.10
N ARG A 39 12.88 -10.77 -13.63
CA ARG A 39 11.41 -10.78 -13.64
C ARG A 39 10.84 -10.81 -12.24
N SER A 40 11.40 -11.62 -11.34
CA SER A 40 10.97 -11.69 -9.95
C SER A 40 11.17 -10.36 -9.23
N THR A 41 12.32 -9.71 -9.40
CA THR A 41 12.60 -8.39 -8.84
C THR A 41 11.65 -7.33 -9.39
N ARG A 42 11.40 -7.33 -10.70
CA ARG A 42 10.45 -6.41 -11.35
C ARG A 42 9.02 -6.60 -10.84
N THR A 43 8.54 -7.83 -10.75
CA THR A 43 7.19 -8.12 -10.25
C THR A 43 7.04 -7.70 -8.78
N ALA A 44 8.05 -7.96 -7.95
CA ALA A 44 8.05 -7.51 -6.56
C ALA A 44 7.99 -5.98 -6.46
N MET A 45 8.79 -5.29 -7.28
CA MET A 45 8.79 -3.82 -7.37
C MET A 45 7.43 -3.25 -7.77
N MET A 46 6.80 -3.81 -8.81
CA MET A 46 5.47 -3.36 -9.23
C MET A 46 4.42 -3.59 -8.16
N LEU A 47 4.47 -4.72 -7.45
CA LEU A 47 3.54 -5.02 -6.38
C LEU A 47 3.70 -4.05 -5.20
N THR A 48 4.94 -3.79 -4.78
CA THR A 48 5.23 -2.84 -3.70
C THR A 48 4.83 -1.42 -4.09
N ALA A 49 5.16 -0.99 -5.31
CA ALA A 49 4.75 0.32 -5.82
C ALA A 49 3.22 0.46 -5.84
N ASN A 50 2.49 -0.58 -6.25
CA ASN A 50 1.03 -0.62 -6.19
C ASN A 50 0.53 -0.52 -4.75
N GLY A 51 1.15 -1.24 -3.80
CA GLY A 51 0.85 -1.13 -2.37
C GLY A 51 0.99 0.30 -1.83
N TYR A 52 2.05 1.01 -2.24
CA TYR A 52 2.25 2.41 -1.83
C TYR A 52 1.21 3.37 -2.43
N THR A 53 0.63 3.07 -3.61
CA THR A 53 -0.46 3.90 -4.16
C THR A 53 -1.68 4.01 -3.25
N TRP A 54 -1.82 3.07 -2.30
CA TRP A 54 -2.91 3.05 -1.34
C TRP A 54 -2.56 3.68 0.00
N GLY A 55 -1.28 3.94 0.28
CA GLY A 55 -0.82 4.48 1.56
C GLY A 55 -1.13 5.96 1.75
N ASP A 56 -0.67 6.49 2.87
CA ASP A 56 -0.79 7.89 3.25
C ASP A 56 0.56 8.63 3.20
N GLY A 57 1.60 7.99 2.64
CA GLY A 57 2.97 8.51 2.57
C GLY A 57 3.80 8.28 3.83
N SER A 58 3.20 7.79 4.92
CA SER A 58 3.94 7.57 6.17
C SER A 58 4.87 6.35 6.15
N GLY A 59 4.52 5.36 5.33
CA GLY A 59 5.16 4.04 5.26
C GLY A 59 4.65 3.02 6.27
N VAL A 60 3.70 3.38 7.12
CA VAL A 60 2.99 2.44 7.98
C VAL A 60 2.24 1.44 7.10
N ILE A 61 2.29 0.15 7.46
CA ILE A 61 1.62 -0.94 6.73
C ILE A 61 0.62 -1.69 7.60
N CYS A 62 0.93 -1.83 8.89
CA CYS A 62 0.04 -2.45 9.85
C CYS A 62 0.35 -1.97 11.26
N ARG A 63 -0.53 -2.30 12.20
CA ARG A 63 -0.30 -2.10 13.62
C ARG A 63 -0.23 -3.43 14.35
N VAL A 64 0.53 -3.47 15.42
CA VAL A 64 0.59 -4.67 16.27
C VAL A 64 -0.73 -4.81 17.02
N LYS A 65 -1.46 -5.91 16.79
CA LYS A 65 -2.67 -6.25 17.56
C LYS A 65 -2.32 -6.98 18.84
N SER A 66 -1.42 -7.95 18.74
CA SER A 66 -0.95 -8.75 19.87
C SER A 66 0.38 -9.40 19.53
N THR A 67 1.13 -9.75 20.56
CA THR A 67 2.41 -10.45 20.47
C THR A 67 2.39 -11.67 21.37
N THR A 68 2.97 -12.76 20.91
CA THR A 68 3.26 -13.95 21.71
C THR A 68 4.76 -14.19 21.63
N ASP A 69 5.42 -14.21 22.79
CA ASP A 69 6.84 -14.53 22.92
C ASP A 69 6.99 -16.05 22.94
N ASP A 70 7.72 -16.56 21.95
CA ASP A 70 8.01 -17.99 21.83
C ASP A 70 9.29 -18.38 22.62
N GLY A 71 9.81 -17.45 23.43
CA GLY A 71 10.94 -17.66 24.32
C GLY A 71 12.29 -17.32 23.68
N GLY A 72 12.54 -16.04 23.37
CA GLY A 72 13.86 -15.55 22.96
C GLY A 72 13.84 -14.48 21.87
N ALA A 73 14.66 -14.64 20.83
CA ALA A 73 14.74 -13.70 19.69
C ALA A 73 13.65 -13.94 18.63
N ASN A 74 12.76 -14.90 18.85
CA ASN A 74 11.68 -15.25 17.94
C ASN A 74 10.35 -15.05 18.64
N GLY A 75 9.34 -14.72 17.86
CA GLY A 75 7.97 -14.81 18.34
C GLY A 75 6.96 -14.60 17.25
N THR A 76 5.71 -14.56 17.66
CA THR A 76 4.56 -14.48 16.78
C THR A 76 3.79 -13.19 17.04
N MET A 77 3.55 -12.40 16.00
CA MET A 77 2.77 -11.16 16.07
C MET A 77 1.48 -11.32 15.27
N THR A 78 0.37 -10.90 15.85
CA THR A 78 -0.87 -10.67 15.10
C THR A 78 -0.90 -9.20 14.73
N LEU A 79 -1.08 -8.92 13.45
CA LEU A 79 -1.07 -7.58 12.88
C LEU A 79 -2.47 -7.19 12.46
N ASN A 80 -2.83 -5.95 12.76
CA ASN A 80 -4.12 -5.35 12.45
C ASN A 80 -4.03 -4.45 11.23
N ARG A 81 -5.17 -4.22 10.58
CA ARG A 81 -5.28 -3.28 9.46
C ARG A 81 -4.92 -1.86 9.92
N ALA A 82 -3.93 -1.22 9.30
CA ALA A 82 -3.59 0.18 9.62
C ALA A 82 -4.51 1.21 8.95
N TRP A 83 -5.18 0.86 7.85
CA TRP A 83 -5.98 1.81 7.06
C TRP A 83 -7.37 2.14 7.67
N ASP A 84 -7.81 1.41 8.70
CA ASP A 84 -9.13 1.59 9.35
C ASP A 84 -9.04 2.36 10.68
N VAL A 85 -7.83 2.70 11.14
CA VAL A 85 -7.61 3.43 12.40
C VAL A 85 -7.29 4.91 12.15
N ALA A 86 -7.56 5.75 13.15
CA ALA A 86 -7.39 7.21 13.10
C ALA A 86 -5.97 7.67 12.69
N SER A 87 -4.98 6.78 12.78
CA SER A 87 -3.58 7.07 12.42
C SER A 87 -3.17 6.61 11.01
N GLY A 88 -3.97 5.79 10.31
CA GLY A 88 -3.77 5.41 8.90
C GLY A 88 -2.53 4.56 8.60
N GLY A 89 -2.51 4.02 7.38
CA GLY A 89 -1.39 3.26 6.80
C GLY A 89 -1.76 2.62 5.46
N ALA A 90 -0.76 2.10 4.75
CA ALA A 90 -0.93 1.25 3.59
C ALA A 90 -1.52 -0.12 3.98
N PRO A 91 -2.11 -0.87 3.03
CA PRO A 91 -2.63 -2.20 3.32
C PRO A 91 -1.53 -3.23 3.60
N PHE A 92 -1.76 -4.07 4.63
CA PHE A 92 -0.85 -5.10 5.13
C PHE A 92 -0.57 -6.26 4.17
N MET A 93 -1.29 -6.34 3.05
CA MET A 93 -1.14 -7.38 2.02
C MET A 93 0.20 -7.32 1.26
N THR A 94 1.05 -6.35 1.59
CA THR A 94 2.41 -6.19 1.09
C THR A 94 3.44 -7.03 1.85
N ILE A 95 3.11 -7.54 3.05
CA ILE A 95 4.02 -8.34 3.88
C ILE A 95 4.16 -9.76 3.32
N ARG A 96 5.40 -10.22 3.18
CA ARG A 96 5.81 -11.52 2.62
C ARG A 96 6.92 -12.16 3.45
N ASN A 97 7.04 -13.47 3.33
CA ASN A 97 8.14 -14.23 3.92
C ASN A 97 9.49 -13.67 3.47
N ASN A 98 10.46 -13.65 4.39
CA ASN A 98 11.80 -13.11 4.26
C ASN A 98 11.92 -11.58 4.10
N GLN A 99 10.85 -10.82 4.26
CA GLN A 99 10.97 -9.36 4.35
C GLN A 99 11.44 -8.94 5.74
N THR A 100 12.19 -7.83 5.79
CA THR A 100 12.51 -7.15 7.04
C THR A 100 11.43 -6.13 7.32
N ILE A 101 10.96 -6.10 8.56
CA ILE A 101 10.04 -5.10 9.09
C ILE A 101 10.73 -4.30 10.18
N HIS A 102 10.31 -3.05 10.33
CA HIS A 102 10.74 -2.15 11.40
C HIS A 102 9.52 -1.76 12.22
N ILE A 103 9.67 -1.72 13.54
CA ILE A 103 8.57 -1.50 14.48
C ILE A 103 8.88 -0.25 15.32
N LEU A 104 7.95 0.71 15.35
CA LEU A 104 8.06 1.95 16.11
C LEU A 104 6.82 2.16 16.97
N ASP A 105 6.94 2.89 18.08
CA ASP A 105 5.80 3.21 18.96
C ASP A 105 4.85 4.28 18.42
N GLN A 106 5.34 5.12 17.50
CA GLN A 106 4.55 6.16 16.86
C GLN A 106 4.71 6.18 15.35
N LYS A 107 3.86 6.99 14.71
CA LYS A 107 3.85 7.18 13.26
C LYS A 107 5.01 8.08 12.82
N GLY A 108 5.86 7.57 11.93
CA GLY A 108 7.10 8.21 11.50
C GLY A 108 8.25 8.03 12.49
N PHE A 109 9.46 8.34 12.04
CA PHE A 109 10.68 8.14 12.84
C PHE A 109 10.98 9.29 13.81
N GLY A 110 10.49 10.50 13.51
CA GLY A 110 10.79 11.72 14.27
C GLY A 110 10.31 11.66 15.73
N GLY A 111 11.23 11.40 16.66
CA GLY A 111 10.94 11.29 18.10
C GLY A 111 10.39 9.92 18.54
N ALA A 112 10.40 8.92 17.65
CA ALA A 112 9.84 7.60 17.92
C ALA A 112 10.79 6.76 18.76
N VAL A 113 10.24 5.93 19.63
CA VAL A 113 10.99 4.86 20.27
C VAL A 113 11.07 3.70 19.30
N ASP A 114 12.30 3.42 18.86
CA ASP A 114 12.61 2.28 18.02
C ASP A 114 12.47 0.97 18.81
N ARG A 115 11.52 0.12 18.42
CA ARG A 115 11.32 -1.21 19.01
C ARG A 115 12.20 -2.28 18.38
N GLY A 116 12.88 -1.94 17.29
CA GLY A 116 13.81 -2.79 16.57
C GLY A 116 13.30 -3.27 15.22
N GLN A 117 14.11 -4.14 14.62
CA GLN A 117 13.87 -4.71 13.30
C GLN A 117 13.71 -6.22 13.40
N ALA A 118 12.76 -6.77 12.64
CA ALA A 118 12.49 -8.19 12.61
C ALA A 118 12.44 -8.72 11.19
N LYS A 119 12.83 -9.97 11.00
CA LYS A 119 12.67 -10.70 9.75
C LYS A 119 11.40 -11.54 9.82
N VAL A 120 10.52 -11.40 8.84
CA VAL A 120 9.32 -12.23 8.69
C VAL A 120 9.72 -13.61 8.20
N ASN A 121 9.41 -14.65 8.96
CA ASN A 121 9.67 -16.03 8.60
C ASN A 121 8.48 -16.63 7.85
N THR A 122 7.29 -16.45 8.41
CA THR A 122 6.02 -16.92 7.85
C THR A 122 4.96 -15.84 7.97
N VAL A 123 4.05 -15.84 7.00
CA VAL A 123 2.83 -15.02 6.98
C VAL A 123 1.67 -16.00 6.83
N ASP A 124 0.85 -16.07 7.86
CA ASP A 124 -0.37 -16.86 7.89
C ASP A 124 -1.55 -15.90 7.80
N LEU A 125 -2.35 -16.07 6.74
CA LEU A 125 -3.65 -15.40 6.63
C LEU A 125 -4.59 -16.16 7.55
N GLU A 126 -5.09 -15.52 8.61
CA GLU A 126 -6.09 -16.13 9.47
C GLU A 126 -7.45 -16.22 8.74
N ASP A 127 -8.36 -17.04 9.25
CA ASP A 127 -9.73 -17.15 8.73
C ASP A 127 -10.50 -15.82 8.82
N ASP A 128 -10.05 -14.91 9.69
CA ASP A 128 -10.53 -13.54 9.78
C ASP A 128 -9.72 -12.62 8.84
N PRO A 129 -10.34 -12.06 7.78
CA PRO A 129 -9.64 -11.20 6.83
C PRO A 129 -9.16 -9.88 7.45
N SER A 130 -9.57 -9.56 8.69
CA SER A 130 -9.17 -8.33 9.38
C SER A 130 -7.78 -8.37 10.01
N HIS A 131 -7.14 -9.54 10.06
CA HIS A 131 -5.83 -9.70 10.70
C HIS A 131 -4.91 -10.61 9.89
N ILE A 132 -3.60 -10.42 10.04
CA ILE A 132 -2.62 -11.41 9.59
C ILE A 132 -1.74 -11.81 10.76
N LYS A 133 -1.33 -13.07 10.77
CA LYS A 133 -0.39 -13.58 11.75
C LYS A 133 0.97 -13.74 11.09
N VAL A 134 2.00 -13.23 11.74
CA VAL A 134 3.38 -13.34 11.27
C VAL A 134 4.25 -13.94 12.34
N THR A 135 5.09 -14.90 11.97
CA THR A 135 6.18 -15.36 12.83
C THR A 135 7.44 -14.64 12.41
N VAL A 136 8.16 -14.08 13.38
CA VAL A 136 9.30 -13.20 13.15
C VAL A 136 10.52 -13.62 13.96
N SER A 137 11.70 -13.25 13.46
CA SER A 137 12.97 -13.31 14.17
C SER A 137 13.55 -11.91 14.27
N MET A 138 13.80 -11.42 15.48
CA MET A 138 14.42 -10.10 15.68
C MET A 138 15.84 -10.10 15.10
N LEU A 139 16.11 -9.11 14.26
CA LEU A 139 17.44 -8.81 13.70
C LEU A 139 18.20 -7.84 14.60
N VAL A 140 17.48 -6.85 15.14
CA VAL A 140 17.99 -5.82 16.05
C VAL A 140 16.90 -5.54 17.08
N GLY A 141 17.26 -5.48 18.37
CA GLY A 141 16.30 -5.34 19.48
C GLY A 141 15.93 -6.68 20.14
N ASN A 142 15.12 -6.62 21.20
CA ASN A 142 14.69 -7.79 21.95
C ASN A 142 13.19 -8.00 21.80
N TYR A 143 12.80 -9.23 21.43
CA TYR A 143 11.39 -9.64 21.39
C TYR A 143 10.80 -9.82 22.80
N ALA A 144 11.66 -10.10 23.79
CA ALA A 144 11.23 -10.46 25.14
C ALA A 144 10.51 -9.31 25.89
N ALA A 145 9.28 -9.63 26.33
CA ALA A 145 8.41 -9.10 27.39
C ALA A 145 8.17 -7.57 27.59
N ALA A 146 8.83 -6.64 26.91
CA ALA A 146 8.51 -5.20 27.02
C ALA A 146 8.90 -4.34 25.81
N GLY A 147 9.45 -4.94 24.75
CA GLY A 147 9.93 -4.21 23.58
C GLY A 147 8.81 -3.75 22.66
N ILE A 148 8.02 -4.70 22.13
CA ILE A 148 6.93 -4.45 21.19
C ILE A 148 5.61 -4.51 21.97
N ILE A 149 4.77 -3.49 21.80
CA ILE A 149 3.48 -3.36 22.47
C ILE A 149 2.34 -3.33 21.44
N VAL A 150 1.13 -3.56 21.93
CA VAL A 150 -0.08 -3.34 21.12
C VAL A 150 -0.05 -1.91 20.61
N ASP A 151 -0.55 -1.72 19.39
CA ASP A 151 -0.72 -0.43 18.75
C ASP A 151 0.56 0.22 18.19
N ASP A 152 1.72 -0.44 18.34
CA ASP A 152 2.96 -0.11 17.64
C ASP A 152 2.77 -0.18 16.11
N TYR A 153 3.48 0.68 15.39
CA TYR A 153 3.44 0.82 13.94
C TYR A 153 4.51 -0.05 13.29
N VAL A 154 4.12 -0.75 12.24
CA VAL A 154 5.00 -1.63 11.48
C VAL A 154 5.21 -1.07 10.07
N TYR A 155 6.48 -1.04 9.68
CA TYR A 155 6.97 -0.54 8.41
C TYR A 155 7.72 -1.64 7.66
N LEU A 156 7.74 -1.59 6.33
CA LEU A 156 8.63 -2.45 5.54
C LEU A 156 10.01 -1.81 5.50
N GLN A 157 11.00 -2.52 6.04
CA GLN A 157 12.38 -2.03 6.10
C GLN A 157 12.42 -0.60 6.67
N ASN A 158 13.23 0.28 6.07
CA ASN A 158 13.44 1.66 6.48
C ASN A 158 12.57 2.64 5.66
N SER A 159 11.51 2.16 5.01
CA SER A 159 10.54 3.01 4.29
C SER A 159 9.65 3.74 5.31
N ILE A 160 10.20 4.73 5.99
CA ILE A 160 9.60 5.41 7.14
C ILE A 160 9.74 6.91 6.94
N THR A 161 8.66 7.66 7.13
CA THR A 161 8.76 9.13 7.09
C THR A 161 9.62 9.69 8.21
N GLY A 162 10.52 10.59 7.85
CA GLY A 162 11.51 11.21 8.73
C GLY A 162 12.71 10.32 9.03
N TYR A 163 12.83 9.15 8.37
CA TYR A 163 14.01 8.30 8.51
C TYR A 163 15.04 8.70 7.46
N ILE A 164 16.20 9.14 7.94
CA ILE A 164 17.34 9.50 7.11
C ILE A 164 18.44 8.49 7.43
N ASP A 165 18.93 7.78 6.40
CA ASP A 165 20.07 6.88 6.59
C ASP A 165 21.33 7.71 6.87
N SER A 166 22.26 7.17 7.65
CA SER A 166 23.50 7.86 8.05
C SER A 166 24.37 8.33 6.88
N ASP A 167 24.20 7.71 5.70
CA ASP A 167 24.92 8.02 4.47
C ASP A 167 24.09 8.86 3.47
N GLU A 168 22.84 9.23 3.82
CA GLU A 168 21.92 9.97 2.96
C GLU A 168 21.50 11.30 3.59
N THR A 169 21.14 12.28 2.75
CA THR A 169 20.60 13.58 3.20
C THR A 169 19.09 13.67 3.07
N ASP A 170 18.49 12.73 2.34
CA ASP A 170 17.08 12.75 1.98
C ASP A 170 16.29 11.72 2.79
N ASP A 171 15.01 12.02 2.99
CA ASP A 171 14.09 11.19 3.76
C ASP A 171 13.62 9.98 2.94
N ASN A 172 13.65 8.79 3.56
CA ASN A 172 13.17 7.53 2.99
C ASN A 172 11.65 7.35 3.08
N SER A 173 10.89 8.45 3.06
CA SER A 173 9.42 8.40 3.01
C SER A 173 8.93 7.78 1.70
N PRO A 174 7.97 6.84 1.76
CA PRO A 174 7.33 6.36 0.56
C PRO A 174 6.45 7.45 -0.06
N PRO A 175 6.12 7.31 -1.37
CA PRO A 175 5.24 8.25 -2.03
C PRO A 175 3.86 8.24 -1.36
N MET A 176 3.21 9.39 -1.28
CA MET A 176 1.84 9.43 -0.79
C MET A 176 0.89 8.68 -1.74
N GLY A 177 -0.18 8.14 -1.17
CA GLY A 177 -1.20 7.41 -1.90
C GLY A 177 -2.60 7.98 -1.72
N LEU A 178 -3.56 7.24 -2.26
CA LEU A 178 -4.97 7.63 -2.34
C LEU A 178 -5.60 7.80 -0.95
N THR A 179 -5.25 6.99 0.05
CA THR A 179 -5.85 7.17 1.38
C THR A 179 -5.46 8.52 2.00
N GLY A 180 -4.21 8.95 1.84
CA GLY A 180 -3.76 10.29 2.29
C GLY A 180 -4.55 11.43 1.62
N PHE A 181 -4.86 11.30 0.33
CA PHE A 181 -5.66 12.29 -0.38
C PHE A 181 -7.13 12.32 0.05
N TYR A 182 -7.74 11.14 0.19
CA TYR A 182 -9.16 11.01 0.52
C TYR A 182 -9.45 11.15 2.03
N ASP A 183 -8.42 11.33 2.87
CA ASP A 183 -8.55 11.47 4.32
C ASP A 183 -7.83 12.67 4.91
N ASP A 184 -8.60 13.69 5.33
CA ASP A 184 -8.06 14.84 6.08
C ASP A 184 -7.60 14.53 7.50
N ALA A 185 -7.96 13.38 8.07
CA ALA A 185 -7.48 12.98 9.39
C ALA A 185 -6.09 12.31 9.33
N LEU A 186 -5.71 11.72 8.19
CA LEU A 186 -4.44 10.99 8.06
C LEU A 186 -3.27 11.89 7.69
N VAL A 187 -3.53 12.89 6.82
CA VAL A 187 -2.53 13.83 6.32
C VAL A 187 -3.14 15.23 6.28
N ASP A 188 -2.70 16.07 7.22
CA ASP A 188 -2.99 17.51 7.29
C ASP A 188 -1.83 18.22 8.01
N PRO A 189 -1.23 19.28 7.44
CA PRO A 189 -1.53 19.89 6.14
C PRO A 189 -1.07 19.02 4.96
N LEU A 190 -1.78 19.11 3.84
CA LEU A 190 -1.38 18.49 2.58
C LEU A 190 -1.00 19.57 1.57
N GLN A 191 0.19 19.47 0.96
CA GLN A 191 0.73 20.46 0.01
C GLN A 191 0.72 21.90 0.58
N GLY A 192 0.96 22.03 1.88
CA GLY A 192 0.97 23.32 2.59
C GLY A 192 -0.43 23.89 2.91
N LEU A 193 -1.51 23.20 2.55
CA LEU A 193 -2.89 23.59 2.86
C LEU A 193 -3.44 22.73 4.00
N ALA A 194 -3.77 23.37 5.12
CA ALA A 194 -4.43 22.74 6.25
C ALA A 194 -5.95 22.83 6.11
N VAL A 195 -6.68 21.76 6.40
CA VAL A 195 -8.14 21.75 6.34
C VAL A 195 -8.76 22.61 7.45
N ALA A 196 -8.06 22.80 8.57
CA ALA A 196 -8.48 23.69 9.64
C ALA A 196 -8.56 25.16 9.19
N THR A 197 -7.61 25.62 8.36
CA THR A 197 -7.57 27.00 7.85
C THR A 197 -8.31 27.14 6.52
N GLU A 198 -8.30 26.10 5.69
CA GLU A 198 -8.91 26.06 4.36
C GLU A 198 -9.97 24.96 4.25
N PRO A 199 -11.18 25.15 4.81
CA PRO A 199 -12.23 24.13 4.80
C PRO A 199 -12.68 23.73 3.39
N PHE A 200 -12.47 24.61 2.39
CA PHE A 200 -12.75 24.29 1.00
C PHE A 200 -11.89 23.16 0.46
N TRP A 201 -10.77 22.81 1.13
CA TRP A 201 -9.84 21.74 0.74
C TRP A 201 -10.28 20.34 1.23
N ARG A 202 -11.27 20.26 2.12
CA ARG A 202 -11.69 19.01 2.77
C ARG A 202 -12.25 17.96 1.79
N PRO A 203 -11.70 16.73 1.74
CA PRO A 203 -12.28 15.62 1.00
C PRO A 203 -13.60 15.14 1.65
N HIS A 204 -14.46 14.45 0.89
CA HIS A 204 -15.70 13.87 1.44
C HIS A 204 -15.51 12.42 1.83
N LYS A 205 -15.75 12.11 3.10
CA LYS A 205 -15.80 10.74 3.61
C LYS A 205 -17.22 10.41 4.04
N ARG A 206 -17.68 9.20 3.71
CA ARG A 206 -18.97 8.67 4.14
C ARG A 206 -18.78 7.24 4.61
N ASN A 207 -19.41 6.87 5.72
CA ASN A 207 -19.44 5.49 6.18
C ASN A 207 -20.74 4.83 5.66
N ALA A 208 -20.64 3.58 5.23
CA ALA A 208 -21.78 2.72 4.95
C ALA A 208 -21.86 1.60 5.98
N THR A 209 -23.05 1.00 6.12
CA THR A 209 -23.20 -0.34 6.72
C THR A 209 -23.83 -1.25 5.67
N GLN A 210 -23.73 -2.57 5.83
CA GLN A 210 -24.25 -3.54 4.85
C GLN A 210 -25.68 -3.21 4.37
N ALA A 211 -26.60 -2.89 5.29
CA ALA A 211 -27.99 -2.56 4.97
C ALA A 211 -28.14 -1.29 4.12
N THR A 212 -27.24 -0.33 4.29
CA THR A 212 -27.31 1.00 3.67
C THR A 212 -26.36 1.19 2.49
N VAL A 213 -25.46 0.24 2.20
CA VAL A 213 -24.40 0.31 1.15
C VAL A 213 -24.91 0.97 -0.13
N ILE A 214 -25.99 0.46 -0.73
CA ILE A 214 -26.51 0.99 -2.00
C ILE A 214 -26.97 2.46 -1.87
N GLY A 215 -27.65 2.78 -0.77
CA GLY A 215 -28.13 4.14 -0.50
C GLY A 215 -26.97 5.10 -0.27
N ASP A 216 -25.97 4.68 0.50
CA ASP A 216 -24.80 5.50 0.79
C ASP A 216 -23.85 5.65 -0.40
N MET A 217 -23.72 4.64 -1.26
CA MET A 217 -23.04 4.77 -2.56
C MET A 217 -23.74 5.83 -3.44
N ASN A 218 -25.07 5.81 -3.52
CA ASN A 218 -25.82 6.81 -4.30
C ASN A 218 -25.64 8.23 -3.72
N ARG A 219 -25.60 8.36 -2.39
CA ARG A 219 -25.38 9.65 -1.72
C ARG A 219 -23.93 10.13 -1.90
N ALA A 220 -22.94 9.24 -1.83
CA ALA A 220 -21.53 9.54 -2.09
C ALA A 220 -21.35 10.04 -3.54
N ARG A 221 -21.92 9.33 -4.51
CA ARG A 221 -21.96 9.74 -5.91
C ARG A 221 -22.55 11.14 -6.08
N ASN A 222 -23.72 11.39 -5.47
CA ASN A 222 -24.40 12.68 -5.57
C ASN A 222 -23.61 13.80 -4.86
N ALA A 223 -22.91 13.50 -3.76
CA ALA A 223 -22.06 14.47 -3.06
C ALA A 223 -20.91 14.94 -3.96
N GLN A 224 -20.30 14.03 -4.72
CA GLN A 224 -19.26 14.37 -5.69
C GLN A 224 -19.78 15.30 -6.79
N MET A 225 -20.96 14.99 -7.35
CA MET A 225 -21.57 15.78 -8.42
C MET A 225 -21.99 17.20 -7.97
N LYS A 226 -22.32 17.39 -6.68
CA LYS A 226 -22.74 18.70 -6.14
C LYS A 226 -21.57 19.66 -5.87
N ARG A 227 -20.35 19.15 -5.73
CA ARG A 227 -19.21 19.94 -5.23
C ARG A 227 -18.54 20.80 -6.30
N ALA A 228 -18.55 20.36 -7.56
CA ALA A 228 -17.98 21.15 -8.65
C ALA A 228 -18.78 20.97 -9.94
N PRO A 229 -19.05 22.06 -10.69
CA PRO A 229 -19.70 21.97 -11.99
C PRO A 229 -18.82 21.16 -12.96
N GLY A 230 -19.45 20.24 -13.69
CA GLY A 230 -18.76 19.36 -14.65
C GLY A 230 -18.06 18.15 -14.05
N ASN A 231 -18.08 18.00 -12.71
CA ASN A 231 -17.45 16.87 -12.07
C ASN A 231 -18.21 15.56 -12.36
N ARG A 232 -17.47 14.56 -12.85
CA ARG A 232 -18.00 13.25 -13.20
C ARG A 232 -17.12 12.19 -12.55
N ILE A 233 -17.76 11.16 -12.02
CA ILE A 233 -17.05 9.94 -11.63
C ILE A 233 -16.71 9.20 -12.90
N GLU A 234 -15.43 8.88 -13.08
CA GLU A 234 -14.96 8.12 -14.22
C GLU A 234 -15.07 6.62 -13.92
N TYR A 235 -14.56 6.20 -12.77
CA TYR A 235 -14.60 4.83 -12.30
C TYR A 235 -14.55 4.75 -10.77
N LEU A 236 -14.88 3.57 -10.26
CA LEU A 236 -14.75 3.22 -8.84
C LEU A 236 -13.61 2.21 -8.70
N ILE A 237 -12.90 2.26 -7.58
CA ILE A 237 -11.87 1.27 -7.25
C ILE A 237 -11.94 0.89 -5.77
N GLY A 238 -11.70 -0.38 -5.48
CA GLY A 238 -11.70 -0.99 -4.14
C GLY A 238 -11.22 -2.43 -4.21
N THR A 239 -11.36 -3.19 -3.13
CA THR A 239 -10.98 -4.61 -3.11
C THR A 239 -12.01 -5.53 -3.77
N HIS A 240 -11.58 -6.75 -4.08
CA HIS A 240 -12.50 -7.83 -4.47
C HIS A 240 -13.58 -8.07 -3.40
N GLU A 241 -13.18 -8.12 -2.12
CA GLU A 241 -14.10 -8.28 -0.99
C GLU A 241 -15.11 -7.14 -0.91
N THR A 242 -14.69 -5.88 -1.09
CA THR A 242 -15.60 -4.73 -1.07
C THR A 242 -16.61 -4.80 -2.21
N ARG A 243 -16.19 -5.29 -3.37
CA ARG A 243 -17.07 -5.47 -4.53
C ARG A 243 -18.07 -6.62 -4.33
N GLU A 244 -17.65 -7.72 -3.72
CA GLU A 244 -18.52 -8.82 -3.30
C GLU A 244 -19.57 -8.35 -2.29
N ARG A 245 -19.17 -7.56 -1.28
CA ARG A 245 -20.11 -6.97 -0.30
C ARG A 245 -21.16 -6.08 -0.94
N TRP A 246 -20.76 -5.30 -1.95
CA TRP A 246 -21.71 -4.50 -2.72
C TRP A 246 -22.69 -5.37 -3.52
N HIS A 247 -22.18 -6.45 -4.13
CA HIS A 247 -22.99 -7.44 -4.84
C HIS A 247 -24.02 -8.11 -3.93
N ASP A 248 -23.62 -8.55 -2.74
CA ASP A 248 -24.53 -9.20 -1.80
C ASP A 248 -25.65 -8.25 -1.36
N ALA A 249 -25.32 -6.97 -1.14
CA ALA A 249 -26.30 -5.94 -0.86
C ALA A 249 -27.29 -5.73 -2.02
N LEU A 250 -26.86 -5.94 -3.28
CA LEU A 250 -27.75 -5.90 -4.44
C LEU A 250 -28.66 -7.13 -4.51
N VAL A 251 -28.10 -8.33 -4.28
CA VAL A 251 -28.86 -9.59 -4.28
C VAL A 251 -29.98 -9.55 -3.23
N GLN A 252 -29.72 -9.01 -2.04
CA GLN A 252 -30.74 -8.85 -0.99
C GLN A 252 -31.93 -7.97 -1.41
N LYS A 253 -31.74 -7.07 -2.37
CA LYS A 253 -32.79 -6.16 -2.87
C LYS A 253 -33.35 -6.57 -4.22
N ALA A 254 -32.80 -7.62 -4.84
CA ALA A 254 -33.26 -8.12 -6.12
C ALA A 254 -34.53 -8.97 -5.92
N GLU A 255 -35.60 -8.62 -6.62
CA GLU A 255 -36.78 -9.48 -6.74
C GLU A 255 -36.61 -10.41 -7.95
N TRP A 256 -36.38 -11.69 -7.68
CA TRP A 256 -36.35 -12.72 -8.73
C TRP A 256 -37.77 -13.06 -9.18
N ARG A 257 -38.26 -12.40 -10.23
CA ARG A 257 -39.64 -12.56 -10.71
C ARG A 257 -39.91 -13.85 -11.49
N ASN A 258 -38.91 -14.72 -11.66
CA ASN A 258 -39.07 -15.99 -12.38
C ASN A 258 -38.13 -17.08 -11.81
N VAL A 259 -38.66 -17.95 -10.96
CA VAL A 259 -37.93 -19.06 -10.29
C VAL A 259 -37.69 -20.28 -11.20
N SER A 260 -38.11 -20.24 -12.47
CA SER A 260 -37.98 -21.34 -13.44
C SER A 260 -36.77 -21.25 -14.36
N LYS A 261 -35.91 -20.22 -14.20
CA LYS A 261 -34.63 -20.11 -14.92
C LYS A 261 -33.49 -19.97 -13.93
N LEU A 262 -32.48 -20.81 -14.16
CA LEU A 262 -31.29 -21.03 -13.35
C LEU A 262 -30.63 -19.75 -12.83
N ASP A 263 -30.03 -19.92 -11.64
CA ASP A 263 -28.96 -19.12 -11.06
C ASP A 263 -27.80 -19.01 -12.06
N GLY A 264 -27.61 -17.83 -12.63
CA GLY A 264 -26.65 -17.57 -13.71
C GLY A 264 -25.81 -16.34 -13.39
N SER A 265 -24.50 -16.42 -13.65
CA SER A 265 -23.57 -15.32 -13.43
C SER A 265 -23.95 -14.09 -14.26
N TYR A 266 -23.95 -12.92 -13.65
CA TYR A 266 -24.14 -11.63 -14.30
C TYR A 266 -22.97 -10.69 -14.02
N ASP A 267 -22.72 -9.73 -14.91
CA ASP A 267 -21.56 -8.84 -14.80
C ASP A 267 -21.74 -7.81 -13.68
N VAL A 268 -21.10 -8.06 -12.54
CA VAL A 268 -21.05 -7.17 -11.36
C VAL A 268 -20.04 -6.01 -11.55
N ALA A 269 -19.71 -5.65 -12.79
CA ALA A 269 -18.58 -4.75 -13.08
C ALA A 269 -18.96 -3.28 -13.21
N VAL A 270 -20.25 -2.94 -13.18
CA VAL A 270 -20.73 -1.60 -13.54
C VAL A 270 -21.66 -1.03 -12.47
N TYR A 271 -21.30 0.13 -11.93
CA TYR A 271 -22.11 0.93 -11.02
C TYR A 271 -22.58 2.20 -11.72
N ALA A 272 -23.90 2.37 -11.90
CA ALA A 272 -24.50 3.55 -12.56
C ALA A 272 -23.86 3.91 -13.92
N GLY A 273 -23.50 2.90 -14.72
CA GLY A 273 -22.84 3.06 -16.03
C GLY A 273 -21.34 3.35 -15.96
N ARG A 274 -20.71 3.27 -14.78
CA ARG A 274 -19.27 3.43 -14.57
C ARG A 274 -18.62 2.10 -14.15
N PRO A 275 -17.41 1.78 -14.63
CA PRO A 275 -16.74 0.56 -14.22
C PRO A 275 -16.32 0.62 -12.75
N PHE A 276 -16.42 -0.53 -12.07
CA PHE A 276 -15.90 -0.75 -10.72
C PHE A 276 -14.73 -1.74 -10.83
N PHE A 277 -13.51 -1.21 -10.75
CA PHE A 277 -12.28 -1.99 -10.71
C PHE A 277 -12.05 -2.58 -9.31
N ALA A 278 -11.64 -3.84 -9.28
CA ALA A 278 -11.17 -4.49 -8.06
C ALA A 278 -9.66 -4.62 -8.16
N ASP A 279 -8.94 -4.09 -7.16
CA ASP A 279 -7.52 -4.36 -6.96
C ASP A 279 -7.36 -5.18 -5.69
N HIS A 280 -6.62 -6.27 -5.78
CA HIS A 280 -6.22 -7.04 -4.62
C HIS A 280 -5.48 -6.18 -3.59
N THR A 281 -4.57 -5.28 -3.98
CA THR A 281 -3.81 -4.51 -2.96
C THR A 281 -4.53 -3.31 -2.38
N ALA A 282 -5.76 -3.00 -2.81
CA ALA A 282 -6.52 -1.90 -2.23
C ALA A 282 -6.82 -2.16 -0.74
N PRO A 283 -7.04 -1.11 0.08
CA PRO A 283 -7.56 -1.29 1.43
C PRO A 283 -8.98 -1.83 1.33
N ASP A 284 -9.26 -2.91 2.06
CA ASP A 284 -10.60 -3.49 2.11
C ASP A 284 -11.62 -2.51 2.71
N GLY A 285 -12.93 -2.73 2.57
CA GLY A 285 -13.97 -1.89 3.17
C GLY A 285 -14.04 -0.42 2.69
N ILE A 286 -13.17 0.00 1.77
CA ILE A 286 -13.11 1.35 1.21
C ILE A 286 -13.37 1.29 -0.30
N VAL A 287 -14.26 2.17 -0.77
CA VAL A 287 -14.48 2.44 -2.19
C VAL A 287 -14.06 3.87 -2.48
N PHE A 288 -13.11 4.01 -3.40
CA PHE A 288 -12.66 5.31 -3.90
C PHE A 288 -13.45 5.66 -5.16
N PHE A 289 -14.10 6.81 -5.15
CA PHE A 289 -14.72 7.37 -6.35
C PHE A 289 -13.68 8.25 -7.04
N ILE A 290 -13.18 7.79 -8.19
CA ILE A 290 -12.17 8.53 -8.93
C ILE A 290 -12.88 9.57 -9.82
N PRO A 291 -12.64 10.87 -9.57
CA PRO A 291 -13.13 11.91 -10.47
C PRO A 291 -12.39 11.81 -11.80
N GLY A 292 -13.10 12.05 -12.89
CA GLY A 292 -12.46 12.26 -14.18
C GLY A 292 -11.68 13.56 -14.24
N GLY A 293 -10.73 13.62 -15.16
CA GLY A 293 -9.83 14.75 -15.36
C GLY A 293 -8.58 14.69 -14.47
N ASN A 294 -7.71 15.70 -14.62
CA ASN A 294 -6.38 15.75 -14.01
C ASN A 294 -6.40 16.15 -12.52
N VAL A 295 -7.26 15.51 -11.71
CA VAL A 295 -7.38 15.79 -10.27
C VAL A 295 -6.23 15.14 -9.51
N ILE A 296 -5.95 13.87 -9.80
CA ILE A 296 -4.84 13.10 -9.25
C ILE A 296 -3.87 12.84 -10.39
N GLN A 297 -2.61 13.21 -10.22
CA GLN A 297 -1.58 13.04 -11.24
C GLN A 297 -0.34 12.42 -10.61
N ARG A 298 0.38 11.64 -11.41
CA ARG A 298 1.71 11.16 -11.04
C ARG A 298 2.75 12.06 -11.71
N TYR A 299 3.72 12.48 -10.93
CA TYR A 299 4.90 13.21 -11.38
C TYR A 299 6.10 12.27 -11.26
N ASN A 300 6.90 12.17 -12.31
CA ASN A 300 8.06 11.28 -12.39
C ASN A 300 9.17 11.95 -13.22
N VAL A 301 10.43 11.70 -12.86
CA VAL A 301 11.60 12.28 -13.58
C VAL A 301 11.86 11.54 -14.89
N ALA A 302 11.75 10.22 -14.85
CA ALA A 302 12.04 9.32 -15.96
C ALA A 302 10.90 8.32 -16.16
N ASP A 303 11.08 7.41 -17.11
CA ASP A 303 10.16 6.28 -17.26
C ASP A 303 9.98 5.54 -15.93
N PHE A 304 8.80 4.96 -15.74
CA PHE A 304 8.38 4.48 -14.42
C PHE A 304 9.37 3.50 -13.79
N ILE A 305 10.05 2.67 -14.58
CA ILE A 305 11.15 1.81 -14.09
C ILE A 305 12.41 2.19 -14.87
N GLU A 306 13.40 2.68 -14.15
CA GLU A 306 14.73 2.95 -14.71
C GLU A 306 15.75 1.98 -14.11
N VAL A 307 16.69 1.51 -14.94
CA VAL A 307 17.87 0.77 -14.47
C VAL A 307 18.94 1.81 -14.21
N VAL A 308 18.98 2.35 -13.00
CA VAL A 308 19.86 3.47 -12.65
C VAL A 308 21.20 2.94 -12.16
N ASN A 309 22.29 3.48 -12.71
CA ASN A 309 23.62 3.53 -12.11
C ASN A 309 24.31 4.82 -12.57
N ASP A 310 25.26 5.35 -11.78
CA ASP A 310 26.00 6.59 -12.05
C ASP A 310 26.78 6.57 -13.38
N ASP A 311 27.15 5.37 -13.87
CA ASP A 311 27.98 5.15 -15.06
C ASP A 311 27.18 4.66 -16.30
N ASN A 312 25.84 4.71 -16.28
CA ASN A 312 24.96 4.22 -17.37
C ASN A 312 25.18 2.72 -17.77
N SER A 313 25.84 1.95 -16.90
CA SER A 313 25.99 0.50 -17.05
C SER A 313 24.84 -0.22 -16.36
N THR A 314 24.40 -1.39 -16.86
CA THR A 314 23.25 -2.12 -16.28
C THR A 314 23.64 -3.09 -15.15
N LEU A 315 24.93 -3.38 -14.98
CA LEU A 315 25.47 -4.38 -14.06
C LEU A 315 26.71 -3.80 -13.38
N HIS A 316 26.72 -3.76 -12.04
CA HIS A 316 27.90 -3.33 -11.29
C HIS A 316 28.39 -4.42 -10.34
N LEU A 317 29.71 -4.51 -10.17
CA LEU A 317 30.33 -5.34 -9.15
C LEU A 317 30.20 -4.63 -7.81
N VAL A 318 29.68 -5.32 -6.80
CA VAL A 318 29.59 -4.76 -5.45
C VAL A 318 31.01 -4.64 -4.87
N PRO A 319 31.42 -3.46 -4.36
CA PRO A 319 32.75 -3.28 -3.80
C PRO A 319 33.09 -4.34 -2.75
N ASN A 320 34.30 -4.89 -2.84
CA ASN A 320 34.83 -5.91 -1.94
C ASN A 320 33.99 -7.21 -1.83
N LYS A 321 33.08 -7.48 -2.79
CA LYS A 321 32.26 -8.68 -2.82
C LYS A 321 32.25 -9.30 -4.22
N THR A 322 32.29 -10.63 -4.30
CA THR A 322 32.19 -11.36 -5.58
C THR A 322 30.72 -11.50 -6.03
N VAL A 323 30.04 -10.38 -6.17
CA VAL A 323 28.60 -10.30 -6.41
C VAL A 323 28.32 -9.16 -7.37
N TYR A 324 27.42 -9.40 -8.34
CA TYR A 324 26.93 -8.35 -9.24
C TYR A 324 25.52 -7.95 -8.85
N ASP A 325 25.24 -6.66 -8.84
CA ASP A 325 23.92 -6.11 -8.54
C ASP A 325 23.37 -5.35 -9.77
N ILE A 326 22.06 -5.48 -9.97
CA ILE A 326 21.26 -4.67 -10.90
C ILE A 326 20.26 -3.91 -10.04
N LEU A 327 20.18 -2.59 -10.23
CA LEU A 327 19.28 -1.72 -9.51
C LEU A 327 18.13 -1.30 -10.42
N PHE A 328 16.91 -1.45 -9.93
CA PHE A 328 15.71 -0.90 -10.55
C PHE A 328 15.19 0.20 -9.64
N THR A 329 15.05 1.39 -10.18
CA THR A 329 14.66 2.57 -9.42
C THR A 329 13.43 3.22 -10.05
N THR A 330 12.49 3.61 -9.21
CA THR A 330 11.40 4.52 -9.57
C THR A 330 11.56 5.82 -8.80
N LEU A 331 11.46 6.95 -9.48
CA LEU A 331 11.43 8.29 -8.88
C LEU A 331 10.10 8.94 -9.22
N TYR A 332 9.16 8.92 -8.28
CA TYR A 332 7.83 9.47 -8.51
C TYR A 332 7.18 10.01 -7.23
N GLU A 333 6.22 10.89 -7.43
CA GLU A 333 5.32 11.38 -6.39
C GLU A 333 3.94 11.60 -7.03
N PHE A 334 2.87 11.34 -6.29
CA PHE A 334 1.54 11.76 -6.70
C PHE A 334 1.25 13.21 -6.27
N GLY A 335 0.38 13.88 -6.98
CA GLY A 335 -0.07 15.20 -6.57
C GLY A 335 -1.56 15.36 -6.83
N ILE A 336 -2.16 16.24 -6.05
CA ILE A 336 -3.57 16.57 -6.16
C ILE A 336 -3.76 18.06 -6.40
N THR A 337 -4.74 18.40 -7.22
CA THR A 337 -5.11 19.79 -7.51
C THR A 337 -6.42 20.21 -6.86
N ARG A 338 -7.33 19.25 -6.62
CA ARG A 338 -8.68 19.51 -6.08
C ARG A 338 -9.09 18.42 -5.08
N ARG A 339 -8.50 18.42 -3.88
CA ARG A 339 -8.78 17.43 -2.82
C ARG A 339 -10.26 17.39 -2.42
N ASN A 340 -10.92 18.54 -2.46
CA ASN A 340 -12.34 18.66 -2.13
C ASN A 340 -13.29 17.92 -3.07
N ASN A 341 -12.80 17.56 -4.25
CA ASN A 341 -13.53 16.84 -5.27
C ASN A 341 -13.59 15.33 -5.02
N LEU A 342 -12.74 14.86 -4.10
CA LEU A 342 -12.60 13.46 -3.77
C LEU A 342 -13.71 13.00 -2.83
N VAL A 343 -14.25 11.81 -3.12
CA VAL A 343 -15.25 11.15 -2.29
C VAL A 343 -14.87 9.69 -2.06
N SER A 344 -14.81 9.26 -0.79
CA SER A 344 -14.65 7.85 -0.44
C SER A 344 -15.84 7.35 0.36
N LEU A 345 -16.26 6.12 0.09
CA LEU A 345 -17.13 5.35 0.98
C LEU A 345 -16.27 4.40 1.82
N ARG A 346 -16.55 4.29 3.12
CA ARG A 346 -15.76 3.51 4.07
C ARG A 346 -16.63 2.62 4.94
N ALA A 347 -15.98 1.76 5.71
CA ALA A 347 -16.60 0.86 6.68
C ALA A 347 -17.64 -0.06 6.03
N MET A 348 -17.41 -0.51 4.79
CA MET A 348 -18.18 -1.63 4.23
C MET A 348 -17.75 -2.93 4.92
N THR A 349 -18.08 -3.07 6.20
CA THR A 349 -17.75 -4.22 7.06
C THR A 349 -18.97 -5.12 7.23
N TRP A 350 -18.72 -6.39 7.59
CA TRP A 350 -19.72 -7.35 8.04
C TRP A 350 -19.95 -7.24 9.54
#